data_AF-A0A7V9P1L0-F1
#
_entry.id   AF-A0A7V9P1L0-F1
#
_cell.length_a   1.000
_cell.length_b   1.000
_cell.length_c   1.000
_cell.angle_alpha   90.00
_cell.angle_beta   90.00
_cell.angle_gamma   90.00
#
_symmetry.space_group_name_H-M   'P 1'
#
loop_
_entity.id
_entity.type
_entity.pdbx_description
1 polymer ?
#
loop_
_entity_poly.entity_id
_entity_poly.type
_entity_poly.pdbx_seq_one_letter_code
_entity_poly.pdbx_strand_id
1 'polypeptide(L)'
;MEKFYSTLLLFCFYFGTAQFRIADSLFFVQNYQAAKQVYLKEKIDTNAIVLNRLGYCYHKTKNFMDAIDCYLKAEKLSKNPLLSFTIESRLAKVYSVIDQKEISLRWLKKAVANGYSNLTELNEDPDFANLRKHNEFSVLYDSLYTVTFPCKKEVKRRQFDYWLGNWDVFSTNGNIPNGTSVIENVSEGCVILENYSGPGGYCGKSMNYINEKGEWEQTWMGSDGNVTRFYSGKFDGNEMLFVFEKTDKLGKKKIGKFHFYKIGNNTVRQMQESSSDNDKTYLIDYDLTYKRKVK
;
A
#
# COMPACT_ATOMS: atom_id res chain seq x y z
N MET A 1 29.60 -36.06 -4.11
CA MET A 1 29.85 -34.85 -3.29
C MET A 1 28.50 -34.38 -2.79
N GLU A 2 28.06 -34.98 -1.69
CA GLU A 2 27.05 -34.41 -0.80
C GLU A 2 27.60 -33.09 -0.25
N LYS A 3 26.73 -32.11 0.05
CA LYS A 3 26.85 -31.24 1.24
C LYS A 3 25.65 -30.28 1.37
N PHE A 4 24.91 -30.50 2.45
CA PHE A 4 24.18 -29.55 3.31
C PHE A 4 23.02 -28.72 2.75
N TYR A 5 21.81 -29.29 2.89
CA TYR A 5 20.64 -28.51 3.29
C TYR A 5 20.72 -28.23 4.80
N SER A 6 21.04 -26.99 5.19
CA SER A 6 20.93 -26.54 6.58
C SER A 6 19.55 -25.95 6.79
N THR A 7 18.61 -26.79 7.23
CA THR A 7 17.32 -26.37 7.79
C THR A 7 17.58 -25.65 9.10
N LEU A 8 17.49 -24.31 9.09
CA LEU A 8 17.52 -23.49 10.29
C LEU A 8 16.20 -23.67 11.05
N LEU A 9 16.11 -24.72 11.87
CA LEU A 9 15.07 -24.87 12.88
C LEU A 9 15.31 -23.83 13.98
N LEU A 10 14.65 -22.68 13.89
CA LEU A 10 14.51 -21.77 15.02
C LEU A 10 13.69 -22.47 16.11
N PHE A 11 14.37 -23.12 17.04
CA PHE A 11 13.78 -23.55 18.30
C PHE A 11 13.54 -22.31 19.18
N CYS A 12 12.34 -21.73 19.08
CA CYS A 12 11.82 -20.85 20.12
C CYS A 12 11.58 -21.70 21.38
N PHE A 13 12.51 -21.62 22.34
CA PHE A 13 12.31 -22.19 23.68
C PHE A 13 11.28 -21.35 24.46
N TYR A 14 10.00 -21.62 24.22
CA TYR A 14 8.96 -21.31 25.20
C TYR A 14 8.94 -22.45 26.23
N PHE A 15 9.15 -22.10 27.51
CA PHE A 15 8.97 -23.01 28.65
C PHE A 15 7.47 -23.22 28.90
N GLY A 16 6.80 -23.94 28.00
CA GLY A 16 5.48 -24.52 28.23
C GLY A 16 5.60 -25.98 28.65
N THR A 17 4.55 -26.52 29.28
CA THR A 17 4.40 -27.96 29.54
C THR A 17 4.58 -28.76 28.24
N ALA A 18 5.01 -30.02 28.32
CA ALA A 18 5.14 -30.89 27.14
C ALA A 18 3.83 -30.94 26.33
N GLN A 19 2.70 -30.94 27.04
CA GLN A 19 1.36 -30.93 26.49
C GLN A 19 1.03 -29.62 25.74
N PHE A 20 1.46 -28.46 26.24
CA PHE A 20 1.33 -27.18 25.54
C PHE A 20 2.08 -27.17 24.20
N ARG A 21 3.30 -27.72 24.14
CA ARG A 21 4.09 -27.81 22.90
C ARG A 21 3.41 -28.70 21.85
N ILE A 22 2.81 -29.80 22.29
CA ILE A 22 2.02 -30.68 21.42
C ILE A 22 0.80 -29.94 20.86
N ALA A 23 0.08 -29.19 21.71
CA ALA A 23 -1.09 -28.43 21.29
C ALA A 23 -0.74 -27.37 20.24
N ASP A 24 0.36 -26.64 20.47
CA ASP A 24 0.87 -25.65 19.53
C ASP A 24 1.30 -26.27 18.21
N SER A 25 2.00 -27.40 18.25
CA SER A 25 2.39 -28.13 17.03
C SER A 25 1.16 -28.49 16.19
N LEU A 26 0.12 -29.06 16.82
CA LEU A 26 -1.16 -29.39 16.17
C LEU A 26 -1.88 -28.14 15.64
N PHE A 27 -1.84 -27.03 16.39
CA PHE A 27 -2.42 -25.76 15.99
C PHE A 27 -1.76 -25.19 14.74
N PHE A 28 -0.42 -25.19 14.68
CA PHE A 28 0.34 -24.64 13.56
C PHE A 28 0.25 -25.49 12.29
N VAL A 29 0.03 -26.81 12.41
CA VAL A 29 -0.31 -27.68 11.27
C VAL A 29 -1.81 -27.69 10.94
N GLN A 30 -2.58 -26.77 11.54
CA GLN A 30 -4.02 -26.57 11.30
C GLN A 30 -4.91 -27.77 11.66
N ASN A 31 -4.41 -28.70 12.48
CA ASN A 31 -5.23 -29.78 13.04
C ASN A 31 -5.99 -29.28 14.28
N TYR A 32 -6.94 -28.38 14.06
CA TYR A 32 -7.67 -27.68 15.12
C TYR A 32 -8.49 -28.62 16.00
N GLN A 33 -9.01 -29.71 15.43
CA GLN A 33 -9.75 -30.71 16.19
C GLN A 33 -8.86 -31.41 17.21
N ALA A 34 -7.66 -31.85 16.82
CA ALA A 34 -6.72 -32.47 17.74
C ALA A 34 -6.12 -31.45 18.72
N ALA A 35 -5.73 -30.26 18.25
CA ALA A 35 -5.18 -29.19 19.08
C ALA A 35 -6.15 -28.82 20.22
N LYS A 36 -7.46 -28.70 19.91
CA LYS A 36 -8.52 -28.47 20.89
C LYS A 36 -8.50 -29.50 22.03
N GLN A 37 -8.42 -30.80 21.70
CA GLN A 37 -8.42 -31.87 22.71
C GLN A 37 -7.19 -31.80 23.63
N VAL A 38 -6.07 -31.33 23.10
CA VAL A 38 -4.83 -31.17 23.87
C VAL A 38 -4.90 -29.93 24.76
N TYR A 39 -5.36 -28.79 24.22
CA TYR A 39 -5.56 -27.56 25.01
C TYR A 39 -6.50 -27.78 26.19
N LEU A 40 -7.62 -28.51 26.00
CA LEU A 40 -8.62 -28.77 27.06
C LEU A 40 -8.08 -29.53 28.27
N LYS A 41 -6.94 -30.20 28.16
CA LYS A 41 -6.30 -30.93 29.27
C LYS A 41 -5.41 -30.05 30.14
N GLU A 42 -5.12 -28.82 29.72
CA GLU A 42 -4.33 -27.86 30.48
C GLU A 42 -5.19 -27.11 31.52
N LYS A 43 -4.57 -26.53 32.55
CA LYS A 43 -5.21 -25.51 33.41
C LYS A 43 -5.25 -24.18 32.67
N ILE A 44 -6.19 -24.06 31.72
CA ILE A 44 -6.25 -23.01 30.70
C ILE A 44 -6.66 -21.63 31.25
N ASP A 45 -7.35 -21.61 32.40
CA ASP A 45 -8.12 -20.47 32.90
C ASP A 45 -7.30 -19.20 33.23
N THR A 46 -5.97 -19.30 33.29
CA THR A 46 -5.08 -18.18 33.65
C THR A 46 -4.20 -17.69 32.51
N ASN A 47 -4.23 -18.31 31.32
CA ASN A 47 -3.32 -17.96 30.22
C ASN A 47 -4.08 -17.44 28.98
N ALA A 48 -3.97 -16.12 28.74
CA ALA A 48 -4.61 -15.44 27.62
C ALA A 48 -4.24 -16.02 26.24
N ILE A 49 -2.98 -16.46 26.05
CA ILE A 49 -2.52 -17.02 24.77
C ILE A 49 -3.20 -18.37 24.53
N VAL A 50 -3.24 -19.24 25.55
CA VAL A 50 -3.88 -20.56 25.46
C VAL A 50 -5.38 -20.39 25.19
N LEU A 51 -6.06 -19.51 25.93
CA LEU A 51 -7.48 -19.20 25.73
C LEU A 51 -7.75 -18.68 24.32
N ASN A 52 -6.92 -17.77 23.81
CA ASN A 52 -7.05 -17.25 22.45
C ASN A 52 -6.86 -18.35 21.39
N ARG A 53 -5.91 -19.28 21.58
CA ARG A 53 -5.69 -20.40 20.65
C ARG A 53 -6.81 -21.43 20.71
N LEU A 54 -7.27 -21.78 21.92
CA LEU A 54 -8.42 -22.66 22.11
C LEU A 54 -9.69 -22.07 21.48
N GLY A 55 -9.95 -20.78 21.69
CA GLY A 55 -11.04 -20.06 21.05
C GLY A 55 -10.96 -20.11 19.53
N TYR A 56 -9.75 -20.04 18.96
CA TYR A 56 -9.53 -20.21 17.53
C TYR A 56 -9.80 -21.62 17.04
N CYS A 57 -9.41 -22.65 17.81
CA CYS A 57 -9.77 -24.02 17.49
C CYS A 57 -11.29 -24.20 17.48
N TYR A 58 -12.00 -23.70 18.50
CA TYR A 58 -13.46 -23.73 18.55
C TYR A 58 -14.10 -22.99 17.37
N HIS A 59 -13.57 -21.81 17.03
CA HIS A 59 -14.02 -21.04 15.88
C HIS A 59 -13.89 -21.86 14.58
N LYS A 60 -12.73 -22.45 14.32
CA LYS A 60 -12.50 -23.26 13.11
C LYS A 60 -13.28 -24.58 13.10
N THR A 61 -13.67 -25.11 14.26
CA THR A 61 -14.58 -26.26 14.34
C THR A 61 -16.06 -25.86 14.45
N LYS A 62 -16.41 -24.59 14.18
CA LYS A 62 -17.79 -24.05 14.17
C LYS A 62 -18.52 -24.12 15.53
N ASN A 63 -17.77 -24.23 16.63
CA ASN A 63 -18.27 -24.14 18.00
C ASN A 63 -18.23 -22.66 18.45
N PHE A 64 -19.09 -21.82 17.88
CA PHE A 64 -18.97 -20.36 18.01
C PHE A 64 -19.16 -19.84 19.44
N MET A 65 -20.07 -20.44 20.22
CA MET A 65 -20.31 -20.00 21.61
C MET A 65 -19.11 -20.27 22.52
N ASP A 66 -18.50 -21.46 22.39
CA ASP A 66 -17.28 -21.81 23.12
C ASP A 66 -16.09 -20.94 22.70
N ALA A 67 -16.02 -20.59 21.40
CA ALA A 67 -15.02 -19.67 20.89
C ALA A 67 -15.15 -18.28 21.55
N ILE A 68 -16.39 -17.74 21.60
CA ILE A 68 -16.68 -16.46 22.25
C ILE A 68 -16.27 -16.48 23.72
N ASP A 69 -16.66 -17.50 24.48
CA ASP A 69 -16.30 -17.61 25.91
C ASP A 69 -14.76 -17.61 26.10
N CYS A 70 -14.04 -18.39 25.30
CA CYS A 70 -12.59 -18.43 25.34
C CYS A 70 -11.97 -17.06 25.03
N TYR A 71 -12.44 -16.37 23.99
CA TYR A 71 -11.92 -15.05 23.64
C TYR A 71 -12.25 -13.98 24.67
N LEU A 72 -13.44 -13.97 25.25
CA LEU A 72 -13.80 -13.02 26.31
C LEU A 72 -12.95 -13.23 27.57
N LYS A 73 -12.64 -14.48 27.93
CA LYS A 73 -11.69 -14.77 29.02
C LYS A 73 -10.27 -14.33 28.66
N ALA A 74 -9.83 -14.60 27.43
CA ALA A 74 -8.51 -14.17 26.96
C ALA A 74 -8.36 -12.65 26.97
N GLU A 75 -9.38 -11.91 26.54
CA GLU A 75 -9.39 -10.45 26.47
C GLU A 75 -9.21 -9.83 27.86
N LYS A 76 -9.93 -10.33 28.88
CA LYS A 76 -9.80 -9.88 30.27
C LYS A 76 -8.41 -10.10 30.86
N LEU A 77 -7.69 -11.12 30.39
CA LEU A 77 -6.36 -11.48 30.88
C LEU A 77 -5.23 -10.79 30.08
N SER A 78 -5.50 -10.39 28.84
CA SER A 78 -4.49 -9.81 27.97
C SER A 78 -4.07 -8.42 28.43
N LYS A 79 -2.77 -8.24 28.66
CA LYS A 79 -2.14 -6.93 28.90
C LYS A 79 -1.26 -6.47 27.74
N ASN A 80 -1.17 -7.28 26.68
CA ASN A 80 -0.32 -7.02 25.52
C ASN A 80 -1.19 -6.48 24.37
N PRO A 81 -0.93 -5.27 23.85
CA PRO A 81 -1.74 -4.67 22.78
C PRO A 81 -1.87 -5.55 21.53
N LEU A 82 -0.79 -6.23 21.11
CA LEU A 82 -0.79 -7.12 19.94
C LEU A 82 -1.73 -8.31 20.14
N LEU A 83 -1.71 -8.90 21.34
CA LEU A 83 -2.62 -9.99 21.68
C LEU A 83 -4.05 -9.48 21.82
N SER A 84 -4.26 -8.32 22.44
CA SER A 84 -5.59 -7.73 22.66
C SER A 84 -6.31 -7.48 21.34
N PHE A 85 -5.70 -6.77 20.38
CA PHE A 85 -6.36 -6.53 19.10
C PHE A 85 -6.60 -7.82 18.30
N THR A 86 -5.72 -8.83 18.47
CA THR A 86 -5.88 -10.15 17.83
C THR A 86 -7.10 -10.88 18.39
N ILE A 87 -7.32 -10.83 19.70
CA ILE A 87 -8.50 -11.43 20.35
C ILE A 87 -9.76 -10.67 19.94
N GLU A 88 -9.71 -9.35 19.94
CA GLU A 88 -10.85 -8.48 19.61
C GLU A 88 -11.27 -8.62 18.14
N SER A 89 -10.32 -8.71 17.20
CA SER A 89 -10.64 -8.97 15.80
C SER A 89 -11.25 -10.36 15.60
N ARG A 90 -10.79 -11.38 16.35
CA ARG A 90 -11.40 -12.72 16.34
C ARG A 90 -12.81 -12.72 16.91
N LEU A 91 -13.07 -11.98 17.99
CA LEU A 91 -14.43 -11.76 18.50
C LEU A 91 -15.31 -11.12 17.44
N ALA A 92 -14.82 -10.07 16.78
CA ALA A 92 -15.55 -9.41 15.69
C ALA A 92 -15.92 -10.40 14.57
N LYS A 93 -14.98 -11.27 14.17
CA LYS A 93 -15.23 -12.31 13.16
C LYS A 93 -16.31 -13.30 13.60
N VAL A 94 -16.20 -13.87 14.81
CA VAL A 94 -17.21 -14.83 15.28
C VAL A 94 -18.60 -14.19 15.37
N TYR A 95 -18.70 -12.97 15.91
CA TYR A 95 -19.98 -12.26 15.98
C TYR A 95 -20.56 -11.94 14.59
N SER A 96 -19.71 -11.66 13.60
CA SER A 96 -20.16 -11.48 12.21
C SER A 96 -20.70 -12.79 11.64
N VAL A 97 -20.01 -13.92 11.85
CA VAL A 97 -20.46 -15.24 11.36
C VAL A 97 -21.84 -15.62 11.91
N ILE A 98 -22.12 -15.32 13.19
CA ILE A 98 -23.43 -15.59 13.82
C ILE A 98 -24.47 -14.45 13.61
N ASP A 99 -24.23 -13.58 12.62
CA ASP A 99 -25.10 -12.45 12.19
C ASP A 99 -25.39 -11.39 13.27
N GLN A 100 -24.53 -11.28 14.28
CA GLN A 100 -24.59 -10.26 15.34
C GLN A 100 -23.78 -9.02 14.96
N LYS A 101 -24.20 -8.33 13.90
CA LYS A 101 -23.43 -7.24 13.25
C LYS A 101 -23.09 -6.08 14.19
N GLU A 102 -24.02 -5.68 15.05
CA GLU A 102 -23.81 -4.60 16.03
C GLU A 102 -22.71 -4.94 17.05
N ILE A 103 -22.70 -6.20 17.51
CA ILE A 103 -21.69 -6.67 18.46
C ILE A 103 -20.35 -6.84 17.75
N SER A 104 -20.37 -7.38 16.54
CA SER A 104 -19.20 -7.51 15.68
C SER A 104 -18.51 -6.17 15.43
N LEU A 105 -19.28 -5.13 15.05
CA LEU A 105 -18.75 -3.79 14.81
C LEU A 105 -18.11 -3.19 16.06
N ARG A 106 -18.73 -3.34 17.24
CA ARG A 106 -18.15 -2.85 18.50
C ARG A 106 -16.81 -3.49 18.81
N TRP A 107 -16.68 -4.81 18.60
CA TRP A 107 -15.40 -5.50 18.77
C TRP A 107 -14.37 -5.08 17.74
N LEU A 108 -14.77 -4.87 16.48
CA LEU A 108 -13.84 -4.39 15.47
C LEU A 108 -13.34 -2.97 15.78
N LYS A 109 -14.23 -2.05 16.18
CA LYS A 109 -13.84 -0.70 16.62
C LYS A 109 -12.83 -0.76 17.78
N LYS A 110 -13.03 -1.68 18.74
CA LYS A 110 -12.09 -1.89 19.84
C LYS A 110 -10.73 -2.44 19.35
N ALA A 111 -10.73 -3.43 18.46
CA ALA A 111 -9.52 -3.95 17.83
C ALA A 111 -8.74 -2.85 17.13
N VAL A 112 -9.42 -2.00 16.37
CA VAL A 112 -8.84 -0.84 15.66
C VAL A 112 -8.22 0.15 16.64
N ALA A 113 -8.92 0.48 17.73
CA ALA A 113 -8.39 1.35 18.78
C ALA A 113 -7.13 0.77 19.44
N ASN A 114 -6.97 -0.56 19.44
CA ASN A 114 -5.78 -1.26 19.92
C ASN A 114 -4.73 -1.52 18.83
N GLY A 115 -4.90 -1.03 17.60
CA GLY A 115 -3.90 -1.07 16.54
C GLY A 115 -4.16 -2.07 15.40
N TYR A 116 -5.33 -2.71 15.35
CA TYR A 116 -5.69 -3.57 14.23
C TYR A 116 -5.92 -2.75 12.94
N SER A 117 -5.20 -3.10 11.88
CA SER A 117 -5.19 -2.36 10.60
C SER A 117 -5.11 -3.26 9.36
N ASN A 118 -5.45 -4.55 9.49
CA ASN A 118 -5.40 -5.50 8.36
C ASN A 118 -6.57 -5.28 7.39
N LEU A 119 -6.42 -4.33 6.47
CA LEU A 119 -7.43 -3.94 5.48
C LEU A 119 -7.81 -5.10 4.54
N THR A 120 -6.85 -5.93 4.14
CA THR A 120 -7.11 -7.11 3.30
C THR A 120 -8.02 -8.09 4.01
N GLU A 121 -7.73 -8.43 5.27
CA GLU A 121 -8.59 -9.33 6.05
C GLU A 121 -10.00 -8.75 6.22
N LEU A 122 -10.13 -7.46 6.50
CA LEU A 122 -11.44 -6.79 6.60
C LEU A 122 -12.27 -6.89 5.32
N ASN A 123 -11.63 -6.76 4.17
CA ASN A 123 -12.30 -6.78 2.88
C ASN A 123 -12.59 -8.20 2.37
N GLU A 124 -11.69 -9.15 2.63
CA GLU A 124 -11.69 -10.46 1.95
C GLU A 124 -12.04 -11.65 2.85
N ASP A 125 -11.79 -11.59 4.17
CA ASP A 125 -12.07 -12.72 5.07
C ASP A 125 -13.60 -12.99 5.06
N PRO A 126 -14.04 -14.22 4.75
CA PRO A 126 -15.45 -14.57 4.71
C PRO A 126 -16.15 -14.42 6.06
N ASP A 127 -15.42 -14.51 7.17
CA ASP A 127 -15.99 -14.35 8.51
C ASP A 127 -16.51 -12.92 8.73
N PHE A 128 -16.02 -11.92 7.98
CA PHE A 128 -16.52 -10.55 7.99
C PHE A 128 -17.68 -10.28 7.01
N ALA A 129 -18.16 -11.28 6.26
CA ALA A 129 -19.15 -11.07 5.19
C ALA A 129 -20.48 -10.45 5.67
N ASN A 130 -20.94 -10.77 6.88
CA ASN A 130 -22.14 -10.15 7.44
C ASN A 130 -21.86 -8.75 7.99
N LEU A 131 -20.70 -8.52 8.62
CA LEU A 131 -20.30 -7.20 9.09
C LEU A 131 -20.17 -6.21 7.92
N ARG A 132 -19.66 -6.63 6.76
CA ARG A 132 -19.58 -5.78 5.56
C ARG A 132 -20.92 -5.21 5.08
N LYS A 133 -22.05 -5.82 5.49
CA LYS A 133 -23.41 -5.34 5.18
C LYS A 133 -23.88 -4.25 6.15
N HIS A 134 -23.15 -4.00 7.23
CA HIS A 134 -23.48 -2.97 8.21
C HIS A 134 -23.14 -1.58 7.66
N ASN A 135 -24.04 -0.60 7.83
CA ASN A 135 -23.89 0.75 7.27
C ASN A 135 -22.62 1.49 7.75
N GLU A 136 -22.23 1.31 9.02
CA GLU A 136 -21.02 1.91 9.59
C GLU A 136 -19.72 1.19 9.25
N PHE A 137 -19.75 -0.01 8.66
CA PHE A 137 -18.52 -0.73 8.32
C PHE A 137 -17.69 0.04 7.28
N SER A 138 -18.34 0.58 6.24
CA SER A 138 -17.66 1.37 5.21
C SER A 138 -16.99 2.61 5.79
N VAL A 139 -17.65 3.29 6.73
CA VAL A 139 -17.11 4.47 7.43
C VAL A 139 -15.84 4.11 8.22
N LEU A 140 -15.87 2.99 8.97
CA LEU A 140 -14.70 2.52 9.71
C LEU A 140 -13.57 2.10 8.77
N TYR A 141 -13.89 1.39 7.70
CA TYR A 141 -12.93 0.94 6.70
C TYR A 141 -12.26 2.13 6.00
N ASP A 142 -13.02 3.13 5.55
CA ASP A 142 -12.48 4.32 4.88
C ASP A 142 -11.59 5.15 5.80
N SER A 143 -11.94 5.22 7.09
CA SER A 143 -11.11 5.85 8.12
C SER A 143 -9.76 5.14 8.27
N LEU A 144 -9.78 3.81 8.44
CA LEU A 144 -8.57 2.99 8.49
C LEU A 144 -7.73 3.13 7.22
N TYR A 145 -8.36 3.00 6.06
CA TYR A 145 -7.69 3.09 4.77
C TYR A 145 -6.98 4.45 4.62
N THR A 146 -7.61 5.54 5.06
CA THR A 146 -7.01 6.88 5.02
C THR A 146 -5.80 7.00 5.94
N VAL A 147 -5.85 6.40 7.13
CA VAL A 147 -4.72 6.38 8.08
C VAL A 147 -3.58 5.50 7.56
N THR A 148 -3.88 4.34 6.98
CA THR A 148 -2.89 3.42 6.41
C THR A 148 -2.25 3.97 5.14
N PHE A 149 -3.02 4.66 4.30
CA PHE A 149 -2.60 5.17 3.00
C PHE A 149 -2.85 6.69 2.88
N PRO A 150 -2.08 7.52 3.61
CA PRO A 150 -2.34 8.96 3.72
C PRO A 150 -2.23 9.71 2.40
N CYS A 151 -1.35 9.26 1.50
CA CYS A 151 -1.08 9.93 0.23
C CYS A 151 -2.30 10.04 -0.69
N LYS A 152 -3.25 9.10 -0.62
CA LYS A 152 -4.43 9.08 -1.50
C LYS A 152 -5.37 10.26 -1.24
N LYS A 153 -5.43 10.76 0.00
CA LYS A 153 -6.31 11.87 0.40
C LYS A 153 -5.58 13.21 0.45
N GLU A 154 -4.26 13.23 0.32
CA GLU A 154 -3.48 14.45 0.36
C GLU A 154 -3.68 15.28 -0.92
N VAL A 155 -4.38 16.42 -0.82
CA VAL A 155 -4.72 17.30 -1.94
C VAL A 155 -3.48 17.67 -2.78
N LYS A 156 -2.34 17.94 -2.14
CA LYS A 156 -1.11 18.32 -2.82
C LYS A 156 -0.62 17.23 -3.78
N ARG A 157 -0.70 15.95 -3.39
CA ARG A 157 -0.31 14.80 -4.23
C ARG A 157 -1.25 14.58 -5.40
N ARG A 158 -2.44 15.18 -5.39
CA ARG A 158 -3.43 15.08 -6.48
C ARG A 158 -3.30 16.21 -7.51
N GLN A 159 -2.43 17.20 -7.26
CA GLN A 159 -2.23 18.35 -8.16
C GLN A 159 -1.83 17.94 -9.58
N PHE A 160 -1.14 16.81 -9.74
CA PHE A 160 -0.64 16.33 -11.03
C PHE A 160 -1.55 15.27 -11.68
N ASP A 161 -2.75 15.03 -11.14
CA ASP A 161 -3.64 13.96 -11.60
C ASP A 161 -4.21 14.18 -13.00
N TYR A 162 -4.15 15.42 -13.51
CA TYR A 162 -4.55 15.73 -14.88
C TYR A 162 -3.71 14.99 -15.93
N TRP A 163 -2.52 14.51 -15.56
CA TRP A 163 -1.64 13.72 -16.43
C TRP A 163 -1.90 12.20 -16.38
N LEU A 164 -2.70 11.71 -15.42
CA LEU A 164 -3.02 10.28 -15.31
C LEU A 164 -3.77 9.78 -16.55
N GLY A 165 -3.42 8.56 -16.99
CA GLY A 165 -4.09 7.81 -18.05
C GLY A 165 -3.19 7.33 -19.18
N ASN A 166 -3.81 6.92 -20.28
CA ASN A 166 -3.14 6.38 -21.46
C ASN A 166 -3.11 7.43 -22.57
N TRP A 167 -1.94 7.62 -23.18
CA TRP A 167 -1.66 8.72 -24.09
C TRP A 167 -0.99 8.26 -25.38
N ASP A 168 -1.40 8.87 -26.48
CA ASP A 168 -0.60 8.97 -27.71
C ASP A 168 0.21 10.26 -27.62
N VAL A 169 1.52 10.18 -27.85
CA VAL A 169 2.44 11.31 -27.70
C VAL A 169 2.84 11.79 -29.07
N PHE A 170 2.86 13.11 -29.26
CA PHE A 170 3.23 13.76 -30.51
C PHE A 170 4.27 14.85 -30.25
N SER A 171 5.17 15.10 -31.19
CA SER A 171 5.90 16.36 -31.21
C SER A 171 4.90 17.50 -31.42
N THR A 172 4.90 18.48 -30.51
CA THR A 172 3.92 19.59 -30.50
C THR A 172 3.98 20.36 -31.82
N ASN A 173 5.20 20.66 -32.28
CA ASN A 173 5.43 21.25 -33.59
C ASN A 173 5.23 20.20 -34.69
N GLY A 174 4.24 20.41 -35.54
CA GLY A 174 3.96 19.54 -36.69
C GLY A 174 3.09 18.30 -36.38
N ASN A 175 2.72 18.07 -35.11
CA ASN A 175 1.82 16.96 -34.71
C ASN A 175 2.32 15.58 -35.19
N ILE A 176 3.62 15.34 -35.07
CA ILE A 176 4.28 14.11 -35.55
C ILE A 176 4.22 13.05 -34.44
N PRO A 177 3.81 11.79 -34.71
CA PRO A 177 3.80 10.74 -33.70
C PRO A 177 5.17 10.54 -33.04
N ASN A 178 5.18 10.52 -31.72
CA ASN A 178 6.36 10.40 -30.87
C ASN A 178 6.09 9.39 -29.74
N GLY A 179 5.51 8.23 -30.08
CA GLY A 179 5.31 7.14 -29.13
C GLY A 179 4.02 7.21 -28.31
N THR A 180 4.02 6.51 -27.18
CA THR A 180 2.87 6.37 -26.27
C THR A 180 3.33 6.40 -24.83
N SER A 181 2.45 6.81 -23.92
CA SER A 181 2.76 6.86 -22.48
C SER A 181 1.58 6.37 -21.63
N VAL A 182 1.88 5.60 -20.59
CA VAL A 182 0.91 5.13 -19.58
C VAL A 182 1.29 5.73 -18.25
N ILE A 183 0.42 6.57 -17.70
CA ILE A 183 0.64 7.32 -16.46
C ILE A 183 -0.31 6.79 -15.39
N GLU A 184 0.25 6.21 -14.34
CA GLU A 184 -0.48 5.46 -13.31
C GLU A 184 -0.27 6.09 -11.94
N ASN A 185 -1.32 6.04 -11.12
CA ASN A 185 -1.18 6.27 -9.69
C ASN A 185 -0.84 4.94 -9.02
N VAL A 186 0.34 4.87 -8.41
CA VAL A 186 0.87 3.67 -7.75
C VAL A 186 1.23 3.96 -6.30
N SER A 187 1.54 2.90 -5.54
CA SER A 187 1.88 2.99 -4.11
C SER A 187 0.82 3.76 -3.33
N GLU A 188 -0.46 3.44 -3.59
CA GLU A 188 -1.62 3.98 -2.87
C GLU A 188 -1.68 5.52 -2.84
N GLY A 189 -1.36 6.19 -3.96
CA GLY A 189 -1.42 7.65 -4.06
C GLY A 189 -0.11 8.37 -3.82
N CYS A 190 0.96 7.67 -3.40
CA CYS A 190 2.22 8.32 -3.09
C CYS A 190 3.07 8.65 -4.32
N VAL A 191 2.91 7.89 -5.42
CA VAL A 191 3.73 8.00 -6.62
C VAL A 191 2.86 8.06 -7.87
N ILE A 192 3.21 8.93 -8.82
CA ILE A 192 2.73 8.86 -10.19
C ILE A 192 3.86 8.26 -11.04
N LEU A 193 3.58 7.10 -11.66
CA LEU A 193 4.51 6.36 -12.49
C LEU A 193 4.18 6.56 -13.96
N GLU A 194 5.16 6.99 -14.75
CA GLU A 194 5.11 6.98 -16.20
C GLU A 194 5.79 5.73 -16.75
N ASN A 195 5.17 5.14 -17.77
CA ASN A 195 5.77 4.15 -18.66
C ASN A 195 5.70 4.67 -20.10
N TYR A 196 6.82 5.21 -20.60
CA TYR A 196 6.94 5.75 -21.94
C TYR A 196 7.53 4.74 -22.92
N SER A 197 6.95 4.67 -24.12
CA SER A 197 7.44 3.88 -25.26
C SER A 197 7.53 4.77 -26.48
N GLY A 198 8.76 5.09 -26.88
CA GLY A 198 9.09 5.98 -27.98
C GLY A 198 9.46 5.26 -29.29
N PRO A 199 9.76 6.03 -30.35
CA PRO A 199 10.23 5.50 -31.63
C PRO A 199 11.53 4.69 -31.51
N GLY A 200 11.75 3.76 -32.44
CA GLY A 200 13.02 3.01 -32.51
C GLY A 200 13.27 2.05 -31.35
N GLY A 201 12.24 1.71 -30.57
CA GLY A 201 12.36 0.82 -29.40
C GLY A 201 12.86 1.52 -28.14
N TYR A 202 13.03 2.85 -28.16
CA TYR A 202 13.35 3.62 -26.97
C TYR A 202 12.23 3.50 -25.93
N CYS A 203 12.56 3.31 -24.67
CA CYS A 203 11.58 3.33 -23.58
C CYS A 203 12.15 4.02 -22.35
N GLY A 204 11.26 4.43 -21.45
CA GLY A 204 11.68 5.06 -20.21
C GLY A 204 10.57 5.07 -19.18
N LYS A 205 10.94 5.41 -17.94
CA LYS A 205 10.00 5.56 -16.83
C LYS A 205 10.31 6.82 -16.05
N SER A 206 9.27 7.50 -15.58
CA SER A 206 9.42 8.53 -14.55
C SER A 206 8.63 8.19 -13.29
N MET A 207 9.23 8.46 -12.13
CA MET A 207 8.55 8.43 -10.83
C MET A 207 8.40 9.85 -10.32
N ASN A 208 7.16 10.25 -10.06
CA ASN A 208 6.78 11.59 -9.62
C ASN A 208 6.19 11.50 -8.21
N TYR A 209 6.74 12.23 -7.25
CA TYR A 209 6.34 12.15 -5.84
C TYR A 209 6.56 13.47 -5.12
N ILE A 210 5.91 13.63 -3.96
CA ILE A 210 6.24 14.69 -3.00
C ILE A 210 7.35 14.18 -2.08
N ASN A 211 8.48 14.90 -2.04
CA ASN A 211 9.64 14.59 -1.20
C ASN A 211 9.44 15.01 0.28
N GLU A 212 10.44 14.77 1.13
CA GLU A 212 10.40 15.07 2.56
C GLU A 212 10.23 16.57 2.89
N LYS A 213 10.58 17.46 1.95
CA LYS A 213 10.37 18.92 2.07
C LYS A 213 8.96 19.33 1.66
N GLY A 214 8.13 18.38 1.26
CA GLY A 214 6.81 18.66 0.73
C GLY A 214 6.84 19.20 -0.70
N GLU A 215 7.92 19.08 -1.46
CA GLU A 215 8.01 19.57 -2.85
C GLU A 215 7.81 18.44 -3.86
N TRP A 216 7.26 18.76 -5.03
CA TRP A 216 7.20 17.79 -6.13
C TRP A 216 8.62 17.51 -6.65
N GLU A 217 8.87 16.24 -6.93
CA GLU A 217 10.12 15.74 -7.47
C GLU A 217 9.81 14.66 -8.51
N GLN A 218 10.61 14.62 -9.58
CA GLN A 218 10.56 13.57 -10.58
C GLN A 218 11.95 12.98 -10.78
N THR A 219 12.03 11.65 -10.91
CA THR A 219 13.22 10.98 -11.46
C THR A 219 12.84 10.23 -12.72
N TRP A 220 13.54 10.52 -13.82
CA TRP A 220 13.43 9.83 -15.11
C TRP A 220 14.59 8.85 -15.29
N MET A 221 14.30 7.67 -15.83
CA MET A 221 15.28 6.72 -16.34
C MET A 221 14.91 6.27 -17.75
N GLY A 222 15.79 6.54 -18.72
CA GLY A 222 15.68 6.08 -20.10
C GLY A 222 16.41 4.75 -20.35
N SER A 223 16.01 4.04 -21.40
CA SER A 223 16.64 2.78 -21.84
C SER A 223 18.05 2.95 -22.38
N ASP A 224 18.47 4.18 -22.62
CA ASP A 224 19.82 4.61 -22.97
C ASP A 224 20.75 4.77 -21.74
N GLY A 225 20.23 4.52 -20.53
CA GLY A 225 20.95 4.68 -19.28
C GLY A 225 20.97 6.12 -18.75
N ASN A 226 20.32 7.08 -19.43
CA ASN A 226 20.25 8.45 -18.94
C ASN A 226 19.29 8.55 -17.75
N VAL A 227 19.79 9.14 -16.66
CA VAL A 227 19.00 9.46 -15.47
C VAL A 227 18.90 10.97 -15.34
N THR A 228 17.69 11.48 -15.11
CA THR A 228 17.48 12.92 -14.85
C THR A 228 16.60 13.10 -13.63
N ARG A 229 17.07 13.92 -12.68
CA ARG A 229 16.31 14.34 -11.52
C ARG A 229 15.78 15.75 -11.75
N PHE A 230 14.47 15.92 -11.56
CA PHE A 230 13.78 17.19 -11.60
C PHE A 230 13.24 17.48 -10.19
N TYR A 231 13.49 18.68 -9.67
CA TYR A 231 13.23 19.02 -8.28
C TYR A 231 12.51 20.37 -8.15
N SER A 232 12.13 20.70 -6.92
CA SER A 232 11.41 21.93 -6.55
C SER A 232 10.16 22.18 -7.41
N GLY A 233 9.44 21.09 -7.70
CA GLY A 233 8.24 21.12 -8.52
C GLY A 233 7.11 21.93 -7.87
N LYS A 234 6.49 22.81 -8.65
CA LYS A 234 5.40 23.69 -8.22
C LYS A 234 4.24 23.64 -9.18
N PHE A 235 3.04 23.58 -8.63
CA PHE A 235 1.78 23.65 -9.38
C PHE A 235 1.08 24.98 -9.13
N ASP A 236 0.75 25.71 -10.19
CA ASP A 236 0.04 27.00 -10.10
C ASP A 236 -1.47 26.91 -10.40
N GLY A 237 -1.96 25.73 -10.77
CA GLY A 237 -3.35 25.51 -11.21
C GLY A 237 -3.47 25.08 -12.67
N ASN A 238 -2.53 25.50 -13.53
CA ASN A 238 -2.50 25.21 -14.96
C ASN A 238 -1.20 24.52 -15.39
N GLU A 239 -0.12 24.67 -14.64
CA GLU A 239 1.20 24.18 -14.97
C GLU A 239 1.86 23.49 -13.77
N MET A 240 2.44 22.31 -13.98
CA MET A 240 3.46 21.75 -13.10
C MET A 240 4.85 22.08 -13.66
N LEU A 241 5.61 22.89 -12.93
CA LEU A 241 6.96 23.30 -13.29
C LEU A 241 7.99 22.69 -12.34
N PHE A 242 8.97 21.97 -12.90
CA PHE A 242 10.17 21.54 -12.20
C PHE A 242 11.42 22.24 -12.72
N VAL A 243 12.50 22.17 -11.94
CA VAL A 243 13.84 22.56 -12.38
C VAL A 243 14.77 21.35 -12.39
N PHE A 244 15.83 21.40 -13.20
CA PHE A 244 16.88 20.39 -13.19
C PHE A 244 18.26 21.01 -13.42
N GLU A 245 19.29 20.30 -12.97
CA GLU A 245 20.69 20.60 -13.28
C GLU A 245 21.34 19.33 -13.86
N LYS A 246 22.07 19.49 -14.95
CA LYS A 246 22.93 18.45 -15.55
C LYS A 246 24.34 18.98 -15.68
N THR A 247 25.31 18.13 -15.41
CA THR A 247 26.72 18.43 -15.66
C THR A 247 27.18 17.58 -16.83
N ASP A 248 27.74 18.22 -17.86
CA ASP A 248 28.30 17.49 -18.99
C ASP A 248 29.65 16.82 -18.64
N LYS A 249 30.21 16.06 -19.59
CA LYS A 249 31.49 15.35 -19.41
C LYS A 249 32.68 16.29 -19.16
N LEU A 250 32.54 17.57 -19.48
CA LEU A 250 33.56 18.60 -19.30
C LEU A 250 33.38 19.38 -17.99
N GLY A 251 32.41 18.99 -17.15
CA GLY A 251 32.12 19.66 -15.89
C GLY A 251 31.27 20.92 -16.03
N LYS A 252 30.78 21.24 -17.23
CA LYS A 252 29.94 22.41 -17.45
C LYS A 252 28.51 22.11 -17.00
N LYS A 253 28.00 22.97 -16.13
CA LYS A 253 26.61 22.90 -15.65
C LYS A 253 25.65 23.45 -16.71
N LYS A 254 24.56 22.74 -16.91
CA LYS A 254 23.37 23.13 -17.68
C LYS A 254 22.19 23.06 -16.73
N ILE A 255 21.47 24.15 -16.62
CA ILE A 255 20.24 24.25 -15.81
C ILE A 255 19.05 24.34 -16.74
N GLY A 256 17.89 23.87 -16.28
CA GLY A 256 16.71 23.89 -17.11
C GLY A 256 15.41 23.76 -16.34
N LYS A 257 14.33 23.93 -17.09
CA LYS A 257 12.97 23.88 -16.62
C LYS A 257 12.22 22.78 -17.34
N PHE A 258 11.30 22.17 -16.63
CA PHE A 258 10.49 21.07 -17.15
C PHE A 258 9.02 21.30 -16.82
N HIS A 259 8.25 21.52 -17.87
CA HIS A 259 6.92 22.06 -17.82
C HIS A 259 5.90 21.00 -18.22
N PHE A 260 4.81 20.91 -17.46
CA PHE A 260 3.62 20.18 -17.84
C PHE A 260 2.41 21.10 -17.79
N TYR A 261 1.89 21.46 -18.96
CA TYR A 261 0.73 22.33 -19.09
C TYR A 261 -0.56 21.52 -19.23
N LYS A 262 -1.54 21.86 -18.40
CA LYS A 262 -2.92 21.40 -18.53
C LYS A 262 -3.63 22.23 -19.61
N ILE A 263 -3.43 21.84 -20.88
CA ILE A 263 -3.98 22.57 -22.04
C ILE A 263 -5.39 22.12 -22.45
N GLY A 264 -5.93 21.07 -21.82
CA GLY A 264 -7.31 20.63 -22.00
C GLY A 264 -7.62 19.35 -21.19
N ASN A 265 -8.88 18.91 -21.20
CA ASN A 265 -9.31 17.73 -20.41
C ASN A 265 -8.63 16.42 -20.83
N ASN A 266 -8.25 16.33 -22.11
CA ASN A 266 -7.68 15.14 -22.74
C ASN A 266 -6.35 15.45 -23.43
N THR A 267 -5.68 16.52 -23.01
CA THR A 267 -4.45 17.01 -23.62
C THR A 267 -3.51 17.63 -22.59
N VAL A 268 -2.26 17.17 -22.58
CA VAL A 268 -1.18 17.73 -21.76
C VAL A 268 -0.01 18.09 -22.67
N ARG A 269 0.61 19.26 -22.47
CA ARG A 269 1.86 19.61 -23.16
C ARG A 269 3.01 19.46 -22.19
N GLN A 270 4.00 18.68 -22.56
CA GLN A 270 5.25 18.49 -21.83
C GLN A 270 6.38 19.17 -22.60
N MET A 271 7.08 20.11 -21.96
CA MET A 271 8.14 20.88 -22.61
C MET A 271 9.35 20.97 -21.69
N GLN A 272 10.54 20.80 -22.25
CA GLN A 272 11.78 21.01 -21.53
C GLN A 272 12.59 22.11 -22.21
N GLU A 273 13.11 23.03 -21.41
CA GLU A 273 14.03 24.07 -21.87
C GLU A 273 15.27 24.11 -20.97
N SER A 274 16.39 24.57 -21.51
CA SER A 274 17.62 24.70 -20.73
C SER A 274 18.48 25.88 -21.15
N SER A 275 19.24 26.36 -20.18
CA SER A 275 20.17 27.47 -20.29
C SER A 275 21.61 26.98 -20.12
N SER A 276 22.51 27.59 -20.88
CA SER A 276 23.96 27.41 -20.76
C SER A 276 24.70 28.71 -20.42
N ASP A 277 23.96 29.76 -20.08
CA ASP A 277 24.44 31.13 -19.88
C ASP A 277 23.92 31.76 -18.57
N ASN A 278 23.74 30.93 -17.54
CA ASN A 278 23.25 31.29 -16.20
C ASN A 278 21.84 31.90 -16.22
N ASP A 279 20.87 31.16 -16.78
CA ASP A 279 19.45 31.52 -16.85
C ASP A 279 19.13 32.80 -17.65
N LYS A 280 20.05 33.27 -18.49
CA LYS A 280 19.81 34.46 -19.32
C LYS A 280 19.00 34.12 -20.57
N THR A 281 19.30 33.00 -21.21
CA THR A 281 18.56 32.49 -22.37
C THR A 281 18.24 31.01 -22.22
N TYR A 282 17.09 30.60 -22.74
CA TYR A 282 16.64 29.21 -22.75
C TYR A 282 16.41 28.73 -24.18
N LEU A 283 16.85 27.51 -24.45
CA LEU A 283 16.57 26.80 -25.68
C LEU A 283 15.65 25.62 -25.36
N ILE A 284 14.63 25.40 -26.19
CA ILE A 284 13.73 24.25 -26.09
C ILE A 284 14.54 22.99 -26.44
N ASP A 285 14.66 22.07 -25.48
CA ASP A 285 15.29 20.76 -25.69
C ASP A 285 14.31 19.80 -26.40
N TYR A 286 13.05 19.78 -25.96
CA TYR A 286 11.95 19.08 -26.64
C TYR A 286 10.58 19.63 -26.22
N ASP A 287 9.58 19.38 -27.05
CA ASP A 287 8.19 19.83 -26.87
C ASP A 287 7.21 18.77 -27.39
N LEU A 288 6.47 18.17 -26.47
CA LEU A 288 5.58 17.05 -26.70
C LEU A 288 4.14 17.39 -26.28
N THR A 289 3.18 16.92 -27.07
CA THR A 289 1.75 16.98 -26.77
C THR A 289 1.22 15.56 -26.59
N TYR A 290 0.72 15.28 -25.39
CA TYR A 290 0.07 14.03 -25.02
C TYR A 290 -1.43 14.19 -25.33
N LYS A 291 -1.98 13.29 -26.15
CA LYS A 291 -3.41 13.20 -26.47
C LYS A 291 -3.98 11.92 -25.89
N ARG A 292 -5.04 12.02 -25.10
CA ARG A 292 -5.61 10.86 -24.41
C ARG A 292 -6.11 9.83 -25.43
N LYS A 293 -5.75 8.57 -25.25
CA LYS A 293 -6.29 7.47 -26.05
C LYS A 293 -7.80 7.38 -25.86
N VAL A 294 -8.54 7.35 -26.96
CA VAL A 294 -9.98 7.04 -26.93
C VAL A 294 -10.11 5.56 -26.63
N LYS A 295 -10.98 5.21 -25.68
CA LYS A 295 -11.33 3.81 -25.39
C LYS A 295 -12.23 3.24 -26.47
#